data_AF-A0A3N5SS29-F1
#
_entry.id   AF-A0A3N5SS29-F1
#
_cell.length_a   1.000
_cell.length_b   1.000
_cell.length_c   1.000
_cell.angle_alpha   90.00
_cell.angle_beta   90.00
_cell.angle_gamma   90.00
#
_symmetry.space_group_name_H-M   'P 1'
#
loop_
_entity.id
_entity.type
_entity.pdbx_description
1 polymer ?
#
loop_
_entity_poly.entity_id
_entity_poly.type
_entity_poly.pdbx_seq_one_letter_code
_entity_poly.pdbx_strand_id
1 'polypeptide(L)'
;MPRVLPRVDFAGPEQTQGTDNIMVTEFGTVLPTRRRRWWIFGLATALCVGAAVWFVSDLWQRPLPQIESIESMEAWLLEENSGSKFQFRVPQEHWRKIYTTLLPARRDHHALKWAVLGGLELTLWDGSKTVVALYGLPADSDGAFSTPPVNAQRRYFRGGNSADLRAALRAAYEAAQDR
;
A
#
# COMPACT_ATOMS: atom_id res chain seq x y z
N MET A 1 -5.27 -58.16 25.44
CA MET A 1 -5.30 -59.46 24.71
C MET A 1 -5.45 -59.16 23.22
N PRO A 2 -4.43 -59.43 22.39
CA PRO A 2 -4.46 -59.12 20.96
C PRO A 2 -5.16 -60.25 20.18
N ARG A 3 -6.10 -59.87 19.30
CA ARG A 3 -6.88 -60.81 18.46
C ARG A 3 -6.21 -60.89 17.09
N VAL A 4 -5.54 -62.01 16.83
CA VAL A 4 -4.97 -62.40 15.54
C VAL A 4 -6.10 -62.93 14.66
N LEU A 5 -6.21 -62.46 13.42
CA LEU A 5 -7.04 -63.08 12.39
C LEU A 5 -6.14 -63.68 11.28
N PRO A 6 -6.48 -64.86 10.76
CA PRO A 6 -5.63 -65.61 9.85
C PRO A 6 -5.75 -65.18 8.38
N ARG A 7 -4.61 -65.34 7.70
CA ARG A 7 -4.34 -65.25 6.27
C ARG A 7 -4.93 -66.47 5.55
N VAL A 8 -5.61 -66.24 4.44
CA VAL A 8 -6.05 -67.30 3.51
C VAL A 8 -5.53 -66.95 2.12
N ASP A 9 -4.48 -67.65 1.72
CA ASP A 9 -3.98 -67.73 0.35
C ASP A 9 -4.52 -69.06 -0.23
N PHE A 10 -5.19 -69.03 -1.38
CA PHE A 10 -5.40 -70.22 -2.22
C PHE A 10 -5.14 -69.90 -3.69
N ALA A 11 -4.30 -70.74 -4.28
CA ALA A 11 -3.81 -70.73 -5.64
C ALA A 11 -4.88 -71.14 -6.67
N GLY A 12 -4.65 -70.77 -7.94
CA GLY A 12 -5.44 -71.15 -9.13
C GLY A 12 -5.30 -72.64 -9.50
N PRO A 13 -5.31 -73.04 -10.80
CA PRO A 13 -5.57 -72.32 -12.06
C PRO A 13 -6.71 -72.96 -12.89
N GLU A 14 -7.21 -72.30 -13.95
CA GLU A 14 -7.61 -73.03 -15.17
C GLU A 14 -7.72 -72.10 -16.37
N GLN A 15 -6.96 -72.45 -17.41
CA GLN A 15 -7.09 -71.91 -18.76
C GLN A 15 -8.22 -72.65 -19.48
N THR A 16 -9.02 -71.92 -20.26
CA THR A 16 -9.56 -72.45 -21.52
C THR A 16 -9.53 -71.35 -22.57
N GLN A 17 -8.84 -71.65 -23.68
CA GLN A 17 -8.85 -70.91 -24.93
C GLN A 17 -10.22 -71.05 -25.60
N GLY A 18 -10.72 -69.94 -26.15
CA GLY A 18 -11.87 -69.91 -27.05
C GLY A 18 -11.83 -68.60 -27.83
N THR A 19 -11.39 -68.70 -29.08
CA THR A 19 -11.40 -67.69 -30.12
C THR A 19 -12.70 -66.89 -30.17
N ASP A 20 -12.62 -65.57 -30.27
CA ASP A 20 -13.37 -64.85 -31.29
C ASP A 20 -12.81 -63.45 -31.55
N ASN A 21 -12.83 -63.13 -32.84
CA ASN A 21 -12.34 -61.91 -33.43
C ASN A 21 -13.13 -60.67 -32.99
N ILE A 22 -12.38 -59.61 -32.71
CA ILE A 22 -12.64 -58.23 -33.11
C ILE A 22 -14.04 -57.68 -32.78
N MET A 23 -14.13 -56.88 -31.72
CA MET A 23 -14.83 -55.60 -31.83
C MET A 23 -14.02 -54.47 -31.20
N VAL A 24 -13.72 -53.52 -32.08
CA VAL A 24 -13.13 -52.21 -31.87
C VAL A 24 -13.84 -51.47 -30.74
N THR A 25 -13.09 -51.04 -29.72
CA THR A 25 -13.43 -49.82 -28.95
C THR A 25 -12.16 -49.21 -28.32
N GLU A 26 -11.09 -49.07 -29.10
CA GLU A 26 -9.98 -48.19 -28.71
C GLU A 26 -10.30 -46.74 -29.10
N PHE A 27 -10.96 -46.02 -28.20
CA PHE A 27 -10.74 -44.57 -28.06
C PHE A 27 -10.73 -44.20 -26.58
N GLY A 28 -9.89 -44.90 -25.81
CA GLY A 28 -9.38 -44.40 -24.55
C GLY A 28 -8.41 -43.25 -24.82
N THR A 29 -8.93 -42.02 -24.89
CA THR A 29 -8.07 -40.84 -24.88
C THR A 29 -7.48 -40.68 -23.48
N VAL A 30 -6.36 -41.36 -23.22
CA VAL A 30 -5.51 -41.04 -22.09
C VAL A 30 -4.92 -39.66 -22.36
N LEU A 31 -5.57 -38.61 -21.83
CA LEU A 31 -5.04 -37.26 -21.89
C LEU A 31 -3.64 -37.27 -21.27
N PRO A 32 -2.60 -36.79 -21.98
CA PRO A 32 -1.25 -36.78 -21.46
C PRO A 32 -1.17 -35.83 -20.25
N THR A 33 -1.06 -36.41 -19.06
CA THR A 33 -0.91 -35.74 -17.76
C THR A 33 0.33 -34.83 -17.67
N ARG A 34 1.22 -34.89 -18.67
CA ARG A 34 2.44 -34.07 -18.77
C ARG A 34 2.19 -32.60 -19.12
N ARG A 35 1.04 -32.26 -19.74
CA ARG A 35 0.71 -30.87 -20.12
C ARG A 35 0.19 -30.04 -18.94
N ARG A 36 -0.36 -30.69 -17.90
CA ARG A 36 -0.97 -30.04 -16.72
C ARG A 36 0.08 -29.36 -15.81
N ARG A 37 1.32 -29.86 -15.80
CA ARG A 37 2.43 -29.30 -15.00
C ARG A 37 2.90 -27.93 -15.50
N TRP A 38 2.91 -27.70 -16.82
CA TRP A 38 3.35 -26.44 -17.41
C TRP A 38 2.39 -25.28 -17.13
N TRP A 39 1.08 -25.54 -17.06
CA TRP A 39 0.10 -24.54 -16.67
C TRP A 39 0.25 -24.09 -15.21
N ILE A 40 0.65 -24.99 -14.30
CA ILE A 40 0.91 -24.65 -12.90
C ILE A 40 2.11 -23.70 -12.78
N PHE A 41 3.20 -23.95 -13.51
CA PHE A 41 4.37 -23.05 -13.54
C PHE A 41 4.04 -21.70 -14.17
N GLY A 42 3.24 -21.68 -15.25
CA GLY A 42 2.76 -20.43 -15.86
C GLY A 42 1.90 -19.61 -14.90
N LEU A 43 0.98 -20.25 -14.18
CA LEU A 43 0.10 -19.58 -13.22
C LEU A 43 0.86 -19.06 -11.98
N ALA A 44 1.80 -19.86 -11.45
CA ALA A 44 2.65 -19.45 -10.34
C ALA A 44 3.54 -18.25 -10.71
N THR A 45 4.12 -18.25 -11.92
CA THR A 45 4.93 -17.13 -12.42
C THR A 45 4.08 -15.87 -12.57
N ALA A 46 2.89 -15.97 -13.15
CA ALA A 46 1.97 -14.84 -13.28
C ALA A 46 1.56 -14.25 -11.92
N LEU A 47 1.33 -15.10 -10.91
CA LEU A 47 1.07 -14.69 -9.52
C LEU A 47 2.26 -13.96 -8.90
N CYS A 48 3.47 -14.48 -9.06
CA CYS A 48 4.69 -13.83 -8.54
C CYS A 48 4.94 -12.47 -9.21
N VAL A 49 4.77 -12.37 -10.53
CA VAL A 49 4.90 -11.10 -11.26
C VAL A 49 3.83 -10.11 -10.82
N GLY A 50 2.57 -10.55 -10.70
CA GLY A 50 1.49 -9.71 -10.20
C GLY A 50 1.76 -9.19 -8.78
N ALA A 51 2.23 -10.05 -7.88
CA ALA A 51 2.60 -9.65 -6.52
C ALA A 51 3.79 -8.67 -6.49
N ALA A 52 4.81 -8.89 -7.35
CA ALA A 52 5.95 -7.99 -7.46
C ALA A 52 5.55 -6.62 -8.02
N VAL A 53 4.72 -6.57 -9.07
CA VAL A 53 4.20 -5.32 -9.63
C VAL A 53 3.36 -4.57 -8.61
N TRP A 54 2.49 -5.28 -7.88
CA TRP A 54 1.69 -4.68 -6.81
C TRP A 54 2.58 -4.11 -5.70
N PHE A 55 3.58 -4.87 -5.25
CA PHE A 55 4.53 -4.43 -4.22
C PHE A 55 5.38 -3.22 -4.67
N VAL A 56 5.87 -3.22 -5.90
CA VAL A 56 6.60 -2.09 -6.49
C VAL A 56 5.68 -0.88 -6.64
N SER A 57 4.42 -1.06 -7.04
CA SER A 57 3.47 0.05 -7.15
C SER A 57 3.21 0.75 -5.81
N ASP A 58 3.22 0.00 -4.70
CA ASP A 58 3.04 0.54 -3.35
C ASP A 58 4.26 1.38 -2.92
N LEU A 59 5.46 0.96 -3.32
CA LEU A 59 6.72 1.69 -3.06
C LEU A 59 6.85 3.00 -3.85
N TRP A 60 6.11 3.17 -4.95
CA TRP A 60 6.23 4.32 -5.86
C TRP A 60 5.13 5.37 -5.67
N GLN A 61 4.26 5.19 -4.67
CA GLN A 61 3.23 6.16 -4.38
C GLN A 61 3.83 7.45 -3.84
N ARG A 62 3.66 8.53 -4.61
CA ARG A 62 4.09 9.86 -4.21
C ARG A 62 3.19 10.35 -3.07
N PRO A 63 3.74 10.62 -1.88
CA PRO A 63 2.93 10.98 -0.71
C PRO A 63 2.33 12.38 -0.87
N LEU A 64 2.95 13.23 -1.68
CA LEU A 64 2.57 14.60 -1.96
C LEU A 64 2.54 14.82 -3.47
N PRO A 65 1.69 15.74 -3.97
CA PRO A 65 1.76 16.18 -5.37
C PRO A 65 3.10 16.84 -5.69
N GLN A 66 3.39 17.11 -6.96
CA GLN A 66 4.59 17.88 -7.31
C GLN A 66 4.40 19.35 -6.93
N ILE A 67 5.43 20.01 -6.42
CA ILE A 67 5.30 21.41 -5.96
C ILE A 67 4.91 22.35 -7.10
N GLU A 68 5.37 22.04 -8.32
CA GLU A 68 5.06 22.79 -9.54
C GLU A 68 3.59 22.65 -9.97
N SER A 69 2.93 21.58 -9.55
CA SER A 69 1.50 21.36 -9.84
C SER A 69 0.57 22.13 -8.90
N ILE A 70 1.10 22.72 -7.82
CA ILE A 70 0.32 23.46 -6.82
C ILE A 70 0.04 24.87 -7.34
N GLU A 71 -1.24 25.23 -7.39
CA GLU A 71 -1.71 26.58 -7.68
C GLU A 71 -1.82 27.41 -6.38
N SER A 72 -2.28 26.79 -5.28
CA SER A 72 -2.39 27.46 -4.00
C SER A 72 -2.22 26.49 -2.83
N MET A 73 -1.73 27.04 -1.72
CA MET A 73 -1.53 26.33 -0.46
C MET A 73 -2.14 27.13 0.67
N GLU A 74 -3.08 26.52 1.38
CA GLU A 74 -3.63 27.04 2.63
C GLU A 74 -3.23 26.11 3.76
N ALA A 75 -2.83 26.68 4.89
CA ALA A 75 -2.51 25.94 6.08
C ALA A 75 -3.56 26.24 7.14
N TRP A 76 -3.95 25.21 7.88
CA TRP A 76 -4.66 25.37 9.14
C TRP A 76 -3.88 24.71 10.26
N LEU A 77 -3.78 25.38 11.39
CA LEU A 77 -3.06 24.89 12.56
C LEU A 77 -3.99 24.91 13.77
N LEU A 78 -3.77 23.96 14.68
CA LEU A 78 -4.42 23.92 15.99
C LEU A 78 -3.50 24.56 17.02
N GLU A 79 -4.02 25.51 17.77
CA GLU A 79 -3.31 26.07 18.92
C GLU A 79 -3.29 25.05 20.07
N GLU A 80 -2.09 24.70 20.58
CA GLU A 80 -1.90 23.62 21.56
C GLU A 80 -2.69 23.83 22.87
N ASN A 81 -2.89 25.08 23.29
CA ASN A 81 -3.52 25.41 24.57
C ASN A 81 -5.03 25.64 24.48
N SER A 82 -5.52 26.21 23.36
CA SER A 82 -6.94 26.57 23.22
C SER A 82 -7.72 25.58 22.35
N GLY A 83 -7.03 24.78 21.54
CA GLY A 83 -7.66 23.96 20.50
C GLY A 83 -8.25 24.77 19.35
N SER A 84 -8.04 26.09 19.32
CA SER A 84 -8.56 26.96 18.27
C SER A 84 -7.85 26.66 16.94
N LYS A 85 -8.64 26.53 15.88
CA LYS A 85 -8.14 26.38 14.52
C LYS A 85 -7.94 27.78 13.92
N PHE A 86 -6.73 28.07 13.45
CA PHE A 86 -6.45 29.25 12.65
C PHE A 86 -5.99 28.84 11.26
N GLN A 87 -6.40 29.60 10.25
CA GLN A 87 -6.16 29.32 8.84
C GLN A 87 -5.50 30.51 8.17
N PHE A 88 -4.55 30.25 7.29
CA PHE A 88 -3.83 31.28 6.55
C PHE A 88 -3.39 30.76 5.20
N ARG A 89 -3.29 31.68 4.23
CA ARG A 89 -2.70 31.37 2.92
C ARG A 89 -1.18 31.35 3.07
N VAL A 90 -0.55 30.25 2.66
CA VAL A 90 0.90 30.10 2.75
C VAL A 90 1.55 30.92 1.63
N PRO A 91 2.44 31.88 1.94
CA PRO A 91 3.16 32.63 0.91
C PRO A 91 4.02 31.69 0.06
N GLN A 92 4.08 31.95 -1.25
CA GLN A 92 4.68 31.05 -2.23
C GLN A 92 6.16 30.75 -1.94
N GLU A 93 6.89 31.73 -1.43
CA GLU A 93 8.29 31.60 -1.03
C GLU A 93 8.52 30.55 0.08
N HIS A 94 7.50 30.23 0.87
CA HIS A 94 7.58 29.23 1.94
C HIS A 94 7.21 27.81 1.51
N TRP A 95 6.59 27.63 0.34
CA TRP A 95 6.07 26.32 -0.11
C TRP A 95 7.18 25.27 -0.15
N ARG A 96 8.33 25.61 -0.76
CA ARG A 96 9.45 24.68 -0.91
C ARG A 96 9.99 24.23 0.45
N LYS A 97 10.15 25.18 1.39
CA LYS A 97 10.67 24.89 2.72
C LYS A 97 9.76 23.91 3.47
N ILE A 98 8.45 24.15 3.47
CA ILE A 98 7.46 23.23 4.05
C ILE A 98 7.53 21.87 3.37
N TYR A 99 7.57 21.82 2.03
CA TYR A 99 7.68 20.56 1.29
C TYR A 99 8.89 19.73 1.68
N THR A 100 10.06 20.37 1.77
CA THR A 100 11.30 19.67 2.14
C THR A 100 11.25 19.15 3.56
N THR A 101 10.50 19.79 4.47
CA THR A 101 10.36 19.28 5.85
C THR A 101 9.49 18.04 5.96
N LEU A 102 8.73 17.70 4.92
CA LEU A 102 7.94 16.48 4.83
C LEU A 102 8.68 15.35 4.09
N LEU A 103 9.82 15.64 3.47
CA LEU A 103 10.57 14.72 2.62
C LEU A 103 11.98 14.44 3.18
N PRO A 104 12.58 13.26 2.90
CA PRO A 104 11.98 12.11 2.24
C PRO A 104 10.90 11.48 3.12
N ALA A 105 9.79 11.07 2.52
CA ALA A 105 8.67 10.46 3.22
C ALA A 105 8.62 8.95 2.96
N ARG A 106 8.47 8.18 4.04
CA ARG A 106 8.29 6.73 4.04
C ARG A 106 6.93 6.42 4.58
N ARG A 107 6.26 5.43 3.98
CA ARG A 107 4.95 4.97 4.47
C ARG A 107 5.10 4.40 5.87
N ASP A 108 4.18 4.78 6.75
CA ASP A 108 4.06 4.24 8.10
C ASP A 108 2.83 3.35 8.18
N HIS A 109 3.06 2.05 8.40
CA HIS A 109 2.01 1.06 8.58
C HIS A 109 1.54 0.96 10.03
N HIS A 110 2.30 1.53 10.97
CA HIS A 110 2.05 1.50 12.41
C HIS A 110 1.75 2.90 12.92
N ALA A 111 0.85 3.61 12.24
CA ALA A 111 0.46 4.96 12.62
C ALA A 111 -0.08 4.96 14.06
N LEU A 112 0.70 5.54 14.96
CA LEU A 112 0.26 5.80 16.32
C LEU A 112 -0.79 6.92 16.27
N LYS A 113 -1.62 7.03 17.31
CA LYS A 113 -2.55 8.15 17.48
C LYS A 113 -1.75 9.42 17.80
N TRP A 114 -1.19 10.06 16.79
CA TRP A 114 -0.46 11.32 16.96
C TRP A 114 -1.43 12.48 17.16
N ALA A 115 -1.00 13.46 17.95
CA ALA A 115 -1.75 14.70 18.11
C ALA A 115 -1.79 15.45 16.77
N VAL A 116 -2.96 15.93 16.37
CA VAL A 116 -3.09 16.72 15.15
C VAL A 116 -2.46 18.08 15.40
N LEU A 117 -1.50 18.46 14.54
CA LEU A 117 -0.90 19.79 14.54
C LEU A 117 -1.71 20.73 13.64
N GLY A 118 -2.21 20.21 12.52
CA GLY A 118 -2.83 21.02 11.50
C GLY A 118 -3.06 20.26 10.19
N GLY A 119 -3.14 21.00 9.10
CA GLY A 119 -3.15 20.45 7.76
C GLY A 119 -2.83 21.48 6.69
N LEU A 120 -2.44 20.97 5.52
CA LEU A 120 -2.25 21.75 4.30
C LEU A 120 -3.36 21.38 3.32
N GLU A 121 -4.11 22.36 2.87
CA GLU A 121 -5.04 22.25 1.76
C GLU A 121 -4.32 22.74 0.51
N LEU A 122 -4.09 21.81 -0.42
CA LEU A 122 -3.41 22.08 -1.68
C LEU A 122 -4.44 22.10 -2.79
N THR A 123 -4.50 23.21 -3.53
CA THR A 123 -5.23 23.27 -4.81
C THR A 123 -4.22 23.16 -5.94
N LEU A 124 -4.43 22.23 -6.85
CA LEU A 124 -3.56 22.02 -8.02
C LEU A 124 -4.09 22.80 -9.22
N TRP A 125 -3.23 23.06 -10.21
CA TRP A 125 -3.57 23.78 -11.45
C TRP A 125 -4.68 23.11 -12.29
N ASP A 126 -4.92 21.82 -12.09
CA ASP A 126 -6.04 21.09 -12.72
C ASP A 126 -7.37 21.26 -11.97
N GLY A 127 -7.39 22.09 -10.91
CA GLY A 127 -8.53 22.35 -10.04
C GLY A 127 -8.76 21.27 -8.96
N SER A 128 -7.98 20.19 -8.96
CA SER A 128 -8.09 19.16 -7.93
C SER A 128 -7.58 19.65 -6.58
N LYS A 129 -8.19 19.13 -5.51
CA LYS A 129 -7.83 19.47 -4.13
C LYS A 129 -7.35 18.23 -3.38
N THR A 130 -6.26 18.40 -2.64
CA THR A 130 -5.78 17.38 -1.72
C THR A 130 -5.47 18.00 -0.36
N VAL A 131 -5.63 17.21 0.69
CA VAL A 131 -5.39 17.66 2.05
C VAL A 131 -4.35 16.76 2.69
N VAL A 132 -3.34 17.40 3.24
CA VAL A 132 -2.24 16.78 3.97
C VAL A 132 -2.47 17.05 5.45
N ALA A 133 -2.90 16.06 6.22
CA ALA A 133 -3.00 16.24 7.68
C ALA A 133 -1.61 16.15 8.30
N LEU A 134 -1.28 17.10 9.17
CA LEU A 134 0.01 17.23 9.84
C LEU A 134 -0.14 16.85 11.31
N TYR A 135 0.84 16.12 11.84
CA TYR A 135 0.81 15.65 13.22
C TYR A 135 2.00 16.19 14.02
N GLY A 136 1.75 16.51 15.29
CA GLY A 136 2.74 16.96 16.24
C GLY A 136 3.42 15.77 16.91
N LEU A 137 4.73 15.69 16.76
CA LEU A 137 5.60 14.76 17.49
C LEU A 137 6.65 15.50 18.32
N PRO A 138 7.34 14.81 19.23
CA PRO A 138 8.52 15.36 19.90
C PRO A 138 9.53 15.95 18.90
N ALA A 139 10.28 16.96 19.32
CA ALA A 139 11.16 17.74 18.43
C ALA A 139 12.29 16.90 17.78
N ASP A 140 12.73 15.86 18.48
CA ASP A 140 13.74 14.89 18.07
C ASP A 140 13.19 13.77 17.15
N SER A 141 11.90 13.82 16.82
CA SER A 141 11.24 12.80 16.00
C SER A 141 11.10 13.23 14.53
N ASP A 142 11.11 12.25 13.63
CA ASP A 142 10.69 12.44 12.25
C ASP A 142 9.30 13.09 12.19
N GLY A 143 9.11 13.99 11.22
CA GLY A 143 7.79 14.53 10.90
C GLY A 143 6.80 13.42 10.59
N ALA A 144 5.52 13.66 10.87
CA ALA A 144 4.46 12.75 10.45
C ALA A 144 3.31 13.49 9.82
N PHE A 145 2.77 12.89 8.76
CA PHE A 145 1.65 13.43 8.01
C PHE A 145 0.85 12.31 7.34
N SER A 146 -0.30 12.65 6.77
CA SER A 146 -1.11 11.70 6.01
C SER A 146 -1.81 12.33 4.81
N THR A 147 -2.00 11.55 3.75
CA THR A 147 -2.70 11.94 2.52
C THR A 147 -3.64 10.82 2.03
N PRO A 148 -4.76 11.13 1.34
CA PRO A 148 -5.77 12.15 1.61
C PRO A 148 -6.75 11.72 2.74
N PRO A 149 -7.65 12.61 3.23
CA PRO A 149 -8.25 12.44 4.56
C PRO A 149 -9.67 11.89 4.62
N VAL A 150 -10.36 11.67 3.49
CA VAL A 150 -11.81 11.40 3.50
C VAL A 150 -12.14 10.22 2.58
N ASN A 151 -12.58 9.11 3.19
CA ASN A 151 -13.24 7.94 2.59
C ASN A 151 -12.39 7.04 1.65
N ALA A 152 -11.21 7.46 1.22
CA ALA A 152 -10.17 6.60 0.68
C ALA A 152 -9.11 6.33 1.76
N GLN A 153 -8.54 5.13 1.80
CA GLN A 153 -7.56 4.68 2.80
C GLN A 153 -6.53 5.77 3.13
N ARG A 154 -6.68 6.41 4.29
CA ARG A 154 -5.71 7.39 4.79
C ARG A 154 -4.36 6.69 4.90
N ARG A 155 -3.35 7.22 4.21
CA ARG A 155 -1.99 6.69 4.27
C ARG A 155 -1.16 7.61 5.15
N TYR A 156 -0.47 7.01 6.10
CA TYR A 156 0.40 7.72 7.02
C TYR A 156 1.83 7.63 6.52
N PHE A 157 2.57 8.70 6.76
CA PHE A 157 3.95 8.83 6.34
C PHE A 157 4.78 9.43 7.46
N ARG A 158 6.04 9.00 7.53
CA ARG A 158 7.10 9.58 8.35
C ARG A 158 8.15 10.18 7.43
N GLY A 159 8.58 11.40 7.72
CA GLY A 159 9.57 12.07 6.88
C GLY A 159 10.01 13.41 7.42
N GLY A 160 11.21 13.82 7.00
CA GLY A 160 11.87 15.04 7.48
C GLY A 160 11.94 15.12 9.00
N ASN A 161 11.83 16.33 9.55
CA ASN A 161 11.98 16.57 10.99
C ASN A 161 10.81 17.42 11.53
N SER A 162 10.27 17.02 12.69
CA SER A 162 9.11 17.68 13.29
C SER A 162 9.39 19.10 13.79
N ALA A 163 10.59 19.38 14.30
CA ALA A 163 10.97 20.73 14.71
C ALA A 163 11.09 21.66 13.49
N ASP A 164 11.71 21.18 12.41
CA ASP A 164 11.85 21.95 11.16
C ASP A 164 10.49 22.24 10.53
N LEU A 165 9.56 21.28 10.53
CA LEU A 165 8.19 21.47 10.06
C LEU A 165 7.48 22.58 10.86
N ARG A 166 7.54 22.53 12.19
CA ARG A 166 6.96 23.56 13.06
C ARG A 166 7.57 24.94 12.78
N ALA A 167 8.89 25.01 12.65
CA ALA A 167 9.60 26.25 12.37
C ALA A 167 9.22 26.81 10.98
N ALA A 168 9.09 25.95 9.97
CA ALA A 168 8.68 26.35 8.62
C ALA A 168 7.24 26.87 8.59
N LEU A 169 6.32 26.22 9.29
CA LEU A 169 4.92 26.64 9.40
C LEU A 169 4.78 27.96 10.15
N ARG A 170 5.54 28.14 11.26
CA ARG A 170 5.56 29.40 12.01
C ARG A 170 6.05 30.55 11.14
N ALA A 171 7.18 30.38 10.46
CA ALA A 171 7.73 31.41 9.58
C ALA A 171 6.76 31.77 8.44
N ALA A 172 6.07 30.77 7.88
CA ALA A 172 5.07 31.01 6.85
C ALA A 172 3.83 31.74 7.38
N TYR A 173 3.43 31.46 8.63
CA TYR A 173 2.33 32.16 9.30
C TYR A 173 2.68 33.62 9.55
N GLU A 174 3.85 33.91 10.12
CA GLU A 174 4.35 35.27 10.37
C GLU A 174 4.39 36.07 9.06
N ALA A 175 4.98 35.51 8.00
CA ALA A 175 5.02 36.15 6.69
C ALA A 175 3.64 36.37 6.04
N ALA A 176 2.63 35.59 6.42
CA ALA A 176 1.26 35.78 5.95
C ALA A 176 0.51 36.88 6.70
N GLN A 177 0.93 37.23 7.92
CA GLN A 177 0.34 38.34 8.69
C GLN A 177 0.91 39.71 8.26
N ASP A 178 2.13 39.74 7.73
CA ASP A 178 2.81 40.99 7.32
C ASP A 178 2.36 41.51 5.94
N ARG A 179 1.35 40.90 5.31
CA ARG A 179 0.83 41.27 3.97
C ARG A 179 -0.61 41.77 4.03
#